data_AF-A0A354YV49-F1
#
_entry.id   AF-A0A354YV49-F1
#
_cell.length_a   1.000
_cell.length_b   1.000
_cell.length_c   1.000
_cell.angle_alpha   90.00
_cell.angle_beta   90.00
_cell.angle_gamma   90.00
#
_symmetry.space_group_name_H-M   'P 1'
#
loop_
_entity.id
_entity.type
_entity.pdbx_description
1 polymer ?
#
loop_
_entity_poly.entity_id
_entity_poly.type
_entity_poly.pdbx_seq_one_letter_code
_entity_poly.pdbx_strand_id
1 'polypeptide(L)'
;MQITLDWLREKEACSESMLRFKHTFPEGAEYQDVLDALAKENKADWAAWLMKEAGSTNDVLEVESLEVECSLFFAGQIKIKGLVKIAKWLLAGGGIEA
;
A
#
# COMPACT_ATOMS: atom_id res chain seq x y z
N MET A 1 -0.52 -5.00 10.63
CA MET A 1 0.30 -3.90 11.21
C MET A 1 -0.52 -2.63 11.11
N GLN A 2 -0.55 -1.82 12.15
CA GLN A 2 -1.29 -0.56 12.15
C GLN A 2 -0.35 0.63 11.94
N ILE A 3 -0.68 1.49 10.99
CA ILE A 3 0.02 2.74 10.75
C ILE A 3 -0.69 3.83 11.54
N THR A 4 0.07 4.60 12.30
CA THR A 4 -0.44 5.72 13.10
C THR A 4 0.35 6.98 12.79
N LEU A 5 -0.20 8.13 13.19
CA LEU A 5 0.49 9.42 13.04
C LEU A 5 1.78 9.49 13.84
N ASP A 6 1.82 8.83 14.99
CA ASP A 6 3.01 8.77 15.84
C ASP A 6 4.14 8.02 15.11
N TRP A 7 3.83 6.85 14.56
CA TRP A 7 4.76 6.07 13.74
C TRP A 7 5.27 6.87 12.53
N LEU A 8 4.38 7.59 11.83
CA LEU A 8 4.78 8.45 10.71
C LEU A 8 5.72 9.58 11.14
N ARG A 9 5.53 10.15 12.35
CA ARG A 9 6.43 11.17 12.91
C ARG A 9 7.78 10.57 13.28
N GLU A 10 7.81 9.39 13.88
CA GLU A 10 9.06 8.67 14.19
C GLU A 10 9.88 8.39 12.93
N LYS A 11 9.20 8.13 11.80
CA LYS A 11 9.82 7.91 10.49
C LYS A 11 10.12 9.19 9.72
N GLU A 12 9.93 10.36 10.33
CA GLU A 12 10.15 11.67 9.70
C GLU A 12 9.43 11.80 8.34
N ALA A 13 8.21 11.27 8.25
CA ALA A 13 7.41 11.35 7.04
C ALA A 13 7.19 12.81 6.63
N CYS A 14 7.02 13.06 5.33
CA CYS A 14 6.76 14.41 4.84
C CYS A 14 5.48 15.01 5.45
N SER A 15 5.52 16.28 5.84
CA SER A 15 4.40 17.00 6.46
C SER A 15 3.11 16.92 5.64
N GLU A 16 3.20 17.00 4.31
CA GLU A 16 2.03 16.87 3.42
C GLU A 16 1.39 15.48 3.55
N SER A 17 2.21 14.42 3.49
CA SER A 17 1.77 13.03 3.63
C SER A 17 1.15 12.76 5.01
N MET A 18 1.75 13.29 6.08
CA MET A 18 1.21 13.18 7.44
C MET A 18 -0.12 13.91 7.60
N LEU A 19 -0.26 15.08 7.00
CA LEU A 19 -1.49 15.88 7.10
C LEU A 19 -2.63 15.21 6.34
N ARG A 20 -2.33 14.64 5.16
CA ARG A 20 -3.28 13.83 4.40
C ARG A 20 -3.66 12.56 5.16
N PHE A 21 -2.67 11.84 5.71
CA PHE A 21 -2.92 10.68 6.55
C PHE A 21 -3.84 11.02 7.72
N LYS A 22 -3.55 12.11 8.46
CA LYS A 22 -4.37 12.56 9.59
C LYS A 22 -5.80 12.89 9.17
N HIS A 23 -5.99 13.44 7.98
CA HIS A 23 -7.31 13.79 7.47
C HIS A 23 -8.12 12.54 7.10
N THR A 24 -7.49 11.54 6.48
CA THR A 24 -8.16 10.30 6.08
C THR A 24 -8.31 9.31 7.24
N PHE A 25 -7.30 9.21 8.10
CA PHE A 25 -7.16 8.24 9.18
C PHE A 25 -6.69 8.93 10.48
N PRO A 26 -7.58 9.69 11.15
CA PRO A 26 -7.22 10.45 12.35
C PRO A 26 -6.78 9.56 13.52
N GLU A 27 -7.31 8.33 13.61
CA GLU A 27 -7.00 7.35 14.65
C GLU A 27 -5.90 6.34 14.22
N GLY A 28 -5.36 6.50 13.02
CA GLY A 28 -4.58 5.47 12.35
C GLY A 28 -5.44 4.47 11.60
N ALA A 29 -4.81 3.62 10.81
CA ALA A 29 -5.48 2.61 10.00
C ALA A 29 -4.56 1.41 9.81
N GLU A 30 -5.13 0.28 9.40
CA GLU A 30 -4.30 -0.86 9.02
C GLU A 30 -3.44 -0.50 7.82
N TYR A 31 -2.25 -1.07 7.79
CA TYR A 31 -1.28 -0.80 6.74
C TYR A 31 -1.85 -1.04 5.34
N GLN A 32 -2.67 -2.09 5.18
CA GLN A 32 -3.31 -2.37 3.89
C GLN A 32 -4.39 -1.35 3.52
N ASP A 33 -5.17 -0.82 4.46
CA ASP A 33 -6.15 0.25 4.22
C ASP A 33 -5.48 1.55 3.77
N VAL A 34 -4.33 1.87 4.36
CA VAL A 34 -3.53 3.03 3.98
C VAL A 34 -3.05 2.86 2.54
N LEU A 35 -2.50 1.69 2.20
CA LEU A 35 -2.07 1.38 0.84
C LEU A 35 -3.24 1.44 -0.17
N ASP A 36 -4.42 0.94 0.19
CA ASP A 36 -5.62 1.01 -0.66
C ASP A 36 -6.05 2.46 -0.94
N ALA A 37 -6.06 3.32 0.09
CA ALA A 37 -6.34 4.74 -0.08
C ALA A 37 -5.31 5.41 -1.02
N LEU A 38 -4.04 5.05 -0.91
CA LEU A 38 -3.00 5.54 -1.83
C LEU A 38 -3.16 5.03 -3.25
N ALA A 39 -3.65 3.81 -3.42
CA ALA A 39 -3.91 3.21 -4.71
C ALA A 39 -5.03 3.98 -5.44
N LYS A 40 -6.10 4.33 -4.73
CA LYS A 40 -7.19 5.18 -5.23
C LYS A 40 -6.69 6.55 -5.65
N GLU A 41 -5.79 7.15 -4.87
CA GLU A 41 -5.23 8.48 -5.15
C GLU A 41 -4.01 8.46 -6.07
N ASN A 42 -3.61 7.28 -6.58
CA ASN A 42 -2.44 7.07 -7.44
C ASN A 42 -1.13 7.61 -6.85
N LYS A 43 -0.96 7.52 -5.53
CA LYS A 43 0.25 7.97 -4.81
C LYS A 43 1.26 6.84 -4.67
N ALA A 44 1.75 6.34 -5.81
CA ALA A 44 2.72 5.24 -5.86
C ALA A 44 4.02 5.56 -5.11
N ASP A 45 4.53 6.78 -5.19
CA ASP A 45 5.76 7.21 -4.49
C ASP A 45 5.63 7.06 -2.98
N TRP A 46 4.50 7.47 -2.42
CA TRP A 46 4.28 7.40 -0.98
C TRP A 46 4.01 5.97 -0.53
N ALA A 47 3.29 5.17 -1.34
CA ALA A 47 3.10 3.75 -1.08
C ALA A 47 4.44 2.99 -1.06
N ALA A 48 5.33 3.25 -2.02
CA ALA A 48 6.66 2.64 -2.08
C ALA A 48 7.53 3.03 -0.87
N TRP A 49 7.50 4.29 -0.46
CA TRP A 49 8.19 4.74 0.76
C TRP A 49 7.63 4.05 2.01
N LEU A 50 6.30 3.98 2.13
CA LEU A 50 5.64 3.32 3.26
C LEU A 50 6.03 1.84 3.34
N MET A 51 6.08 1.16 2.19
CA MET A 51 6.54 -0.24 2.10
C MET A 51 7.99 -0.44 2.50
N LYS A 52 8.85 0.52 2.17
CA LYS A 52 10.26 0.47 2.57
C LYS A 52 10.42 0.65 4.09
N GLU A 53 9.65 1.54 4.70
CA GLU A 53 9.77 1.89 6.12
C GLU A 53 9.04 0.93 7.06
N ALA A 54 7.84 0.48 6.67
CA ALA A 54 7.03 -0.49 7.41
C ALA A 54 7.49 -1.93 7.14
N GLY A 55 8.08 -2.18 5.98
CA GLY A 55 8.45 -3.51 5.52
C GLY A 55 7.29 -4.26 4.85
N SER A 56 7.60 -5.47 4.38
CA SER A 56 6.62 -6.42 3.87
C SER A 56 5.85 -7.08 5.00
N THR A 57 4.56 -7.36 4.81
CA THR A 57 3.86 -8.31 5.68
C THR A 57 4.04 -9.74 5.18
N ASN A 58 3.83 -10.72 6.06
CA ASN A 58 3.83 -12.15 5.71
C ASN A 58 2.56 -12.59 4.97
N ASP A 59 1.69 -11.65 4.60
CA ASP A 59 0.47 -11.92 3.85
C ASP A 59 0.78 -12.31 2.41
N VAL A 60 0.05 -13.29 1.90
CA VAL A 60 0.15 -13.75 0.52
C VAL A 60 -1.23 -13.67 -0.11
N LEU A 61 -1.37 -12.83 -1.13
CA LEU A 61 -2.58 -12.70 -1.93
C LEU A 61 -2.47 -13.61 -3.15
N GLU A 62 -3.12 -14.76 -3.13
CA GLU A 62 -3.20 -15.67 -4.28
C GLU A 62 -4.50 -15.44 -5.05
N VAL A 63 -4.38 -15.09 -6.34
CA VAL A 63 -5.50 -14.79 -7.23
C VAL A 63 -5.32 -15.45 -8.60
N GLU A 64 -6.41 -15.97 -9.16
CA GLU A 64 -6.40 -16.54 -10.52
C GLU A 64 -6.42 -15.44 -11.58
N SER A 65 -7.27 -14.43 -11.39
CA SER A 65 -7.33 -13.26 -12.24
C SER A 65 -7.56 -12.01 -11.41
N LEU A 66 -6.89 -10.92 -11.79
CA LEU A 66 -6.90 -9.66 -11.06
C LEU A 66 -7.13 -8.53 -12.04
N GLU A 67 -8.30 -7.89 -11.97
CA GLU A 67 -8.62 -6.71 -12.77
C GLU A 67 -8.86 -5.51 -11.86
N VAL A 68 -8.00 -4.50 -11.97
CA VAL A 68 -8.10 -3.26 -11.20
C VAL A 68 -7.99 -2.08 -12.16
N GLU A 69 -9.04 -1.26 -12.20
CA GLU A 69 -9.12 -0.07 -13.07
C GLU A 69 -8.28 1.12 -12.56
N CYS A 70 -7.66 0.98 -11.40
CA CYS A 70 -6.81 1.99 -10.76
C CYS A 70 -5.41 1.41 -10.46
N SER A 71 -4.73 1.94 -9.45
CA SER A 71 -3.53 1.32 -8.89
C SER A 71 -3.92 0.29 -7.83
N LEU A 72 -3.08 -0.72 -7.63
CA LEU A 72 -3.19 -1.69 -6.54
C LEU A 72 -1.86 -1.75 -5.78
N PHE A 73 -1.93 -1.56 -4.47
CA PHE A 73 -0.77 -1.63 -3.59
C PHE A 73 -1.03 -2.66 -2.49
N PHE A 74 -0.16 -3.65 -2.36
CA PHE A 74 -0.29 -4.73 -1.40
C PHE A 74 0.92 -4.79 -0.47
N ALA A 75 0.70 -4.89 0.83
CA ALA A 75 1.77 -4.93 1.83
C ALA A 75 2.59 -6.22 1.76
N GLY A 76 1.95 -7.32 1.37
CA GLY A 76 2.55 -8.66 1.31
C GLY A 76 3.00 -9.07 -0.09
N GLN A 77 3.08 -10.38 -0.32
CA GLN A 77 3.38 -10.97 -1.62
C GLN A 77 2.09 -11.18 -2.43
N ILE A 78 2.15 -10.92 -3.73
CA ILE A 78 1.03 -11.22 -4.65
C ILE A 78 1.44 -12.42 -5.52
N LYS A 79 0.60 -13.46 -5.57
CA LYS A 79 0.74 -14.63 -6.43
C LYS A 79 -0.41 -14.66 -7.44
N ILE A 80 -0.06 -14.58 -8.71
CA ILE A 80 -1.00 -14.47 -9.82
C ILE A 80 -0.84 -15.74 -10.64
N LYS A 81 -1.90 -16.55 -10.75
CA LYS A 81 -1.85 -17.81 -11.53
C LYS A 81 -2.30 -17.64 -12.98
N GLY A 82 -2.99 -16.55 -13.29
CA GLY A 82 -3.55 -16.26 -14.60
C GLY A 82 -3.31 -14.82 -15.02
N LEU A 83 -4.36 -14.13 -15.45
CA LEU A 83 -4.24 -12.80 -16.05
C LEU A 83 -4.32 -11.70 -15.00
N VAL A 84 -3.35 -10.77 -15.07
CA VAL A 84 -3.37 -9.52 -14.31
C VAL A 84 -3.55 -8.34 -15.24
N LYS A 85 -4.52 -7.49 -14.93
CA LYS A 85 -4.80 -6.25 -15.63
C LYS A 85 -4.95 -5.13 -14.63
N ILE A 86 -3.92 -4.30 -14.55
CA ILE A 86 -3.86 -3.12 -13.70
C ILE A 86 -3.76 -1.91 -14.63
N ALA A 87 -4.65 -0.93 -14.47
CA ALA A 87 -4.67 0.23 -15.35
C ALA A 87 -3.51 1.22 -15.08
N LYS A 88 -2.99 1.23 -13.84
CA LYS A 88 -2.01 2.20 -13.37
C LYS A 88 -0.78 1.47 -12.79
N TRP A 89 -0.64 1.45 -11.46
CA TRP A 89 0.53 0.92 -10.77
C TRP A 89 0.19 -0.33 -9.97
N LEU A 90 1.08 -1.32 -9.99
CA LEU A 90 1.03 -2.50 -9.13
C LEU A 90 2.28 -2.51 -8.25
N LEU A 91 2.11 -2.43 -6.93
CA LEU A 91 3.21 -2.55 -5.98
C LEU A 91 2.90 -3.63 -4.95
N ALA A 92 3.90 -4.46 -4.63
CA ALA A 92 3.80 -5.48 -3.60
C ALA A 92 5.04 -5.42 -2.70
N GLY A 93 4.85 -5.27 -1.39
CA GLY A 93 5.94 -5.20 -0.42
C GLY A 93 6.73 -6.51 -0.32
N GLY A 94 6.09 -7.65 -0.56
CA GLY A 94 6.70 -8.99 -0.57
C GLY A 94 7.08 -9.50 -1.96
N GLY A 95 6.91 -8.69 -3.00
CA GLY A 95 7.15 -9.09 -4.39
C GLY A 95 5.89 -9.63 -5.11
N ILE A 96 6.02 -9.79 -6.42
CA ILE A 96 4.96 -10.24 -7.32
C ILE A 96 5.46 -11.50 -8.02
N GLU A 97 4.72 -12.59 -7.86
CA GLU A 97 4.91 -13.85 -8.56
C GLU A 97 3.74 -14.00 -9.54
N ALA A 98 4.04 -14.12 -10.84
CA ALA A 98 3.07 -14.20 -11.92
C ALA A 98 3.47 -15.29 -12.91
#